data_AF-A0A0R1JRB4-F1
#
_entry.id   AF-A0A0R1JRB4-F1
#
_cell.length_a   1.000
_cell.length_b   1.000
_cell.length_c   1.000
_cell.angle_alpha   90.00
_cell.angle_beta   90.00
_cell.angle_gamma   90.00
#
_symmetry.space_group_name_H-M   'P 1'
#
loop_
_entity.id
_entity.type
_entity.pdbx_description
1 polymer ?
#
loop_
_entity_poly.entity_id
_entity_poly.type
_entity_poly.pdbx_seq_one_letter_code
_entity_poly.pdbx_strand_id
1 'polypeptide(L)'
;MIKKPTKLKIGGNTDFFVESGEIMDPIETFFAQAQAALALDPSLTYDSADAFGDTPAMADALAALVLAGQKTATTSAFALYAKDQEPLPQPRGLNIVLDGHEQPVALTYTEAVTIHPFTAITPEIAAKEGEGDRSLDYWRQVHTAFFTREFQAVGLTFDPATALVVVEEFRLVFPIAQ
;
A
#
# COMPACT_ATOMS: atom_id res chain seq x y z
N MET A 1 51.41 0.72 -2.34
CA MET A 1 52.28 1.50 -1.41
C MET A 1 51.39 2.28 -0.46
N ILE A 2 51.38 1.88 0.80
CA ILE A 2 50.44 2.36 1.83
C ILE A 2 51.02 3.64 2.43
N LYS A 3 50.36 4.79 2.22
CA LYS A 3 50.67 6.03 2.96
C LYS A 3 49.96 5.97 4.31
N LYS A 4 50.72 6.16 5.40
CA LYS A 4 50.20 6.22 6.77
C LYS A 4 49.33 7.48 6.96
N PRO A 5 48.22 7.40 7.72
CA PRO A 5 47.36 8.56 7.97
C PRO A 5 47.97 9.46 9.06
N THR A 6 47.98 10.77 8.80
CA THR A 6 48.29 11.79 9.79
C THR A 6 47.01 12.11 10.57
N LYS A 7 47.02 11.91 11.89
CA LYS A 7 45.89 12.24 12.77
C LYS A 7 45.74 13.76 12.90
N LEU A 8 44.56 14.27 12.59
CA LEU A 8 44.07 15.55 13.13
C LEU A 8 42.94 15.23 14.12
N LYS A 9 43.09 15.68 15.37
CA LYS A 9 42.11 15.52 16.45
C LYS A 9 41.58 16.90 16.82
N ILE A 10 40.34 17.21 16.44
CA ILE A 10 39.41 18.17 17.07
C ILE A 10 38.03 17.66 16.59
N GLY A 11 37.13 17.02 17.34
CA GLY A 11 36.62 17.27 18.69
C GLY A 11 35.08 17.32 18.55
N GLY A 12 34.37 16.20 18.78
CA GLY A 12 32.90 16.08 18.67
C GLY A 12 32.47 14.83 17.89
N ASN A 13 31.72 13.93 18.54
CA ASN A 13 31.64 12.50 18.25
C ASN A 13 30.42 12.13 17.37
N THR A 14 30.66 11.89 16.07
CA THR A 14 30.04 10.84 15.22
C THR A 14 30.68 10.96 13.83
N ASP A 15 31.50 9.98 13.46
CA ASP A 15 32.08 9.90 12.11
C ASP A 15 30.98 9.56 11.10
N PHE A 16 30.63 10.50 10.22
CA PHE A 16 29.84 10.20 9.04
C PHE A 16 30.78 9.64 7.97
N PHE A 17 30.78 8.32 7.82
CA PHE A 17 31.36 7.68 6.65
C PHE A 17 30.35 7.81 5.50
N VAL A 18 30.57 8.77 4.61
CA VAL A 18 29.82 8.90 3.36
C VAL A 18 30.57 8.10 2.29
N GLU A 19 30.16 6.85 2.07
CA GLU A 19 30.41 6.14 0.81
C GLU A 19 29.15 6.33 -0.07
N SER A 20 29.35 6.96 -1.24
CA SER A 20 28.33 7.33 -2.26
C SER A 20 27.08 8.07 -1.74
N GLY A 21 27.11 9.40 -1.75
CA GLY A 21 26.03 10.29 -1.30
C GLY A 21 24.80 10.36 -2.22
N GLU A 22 24.16 9.23 -2.51
CA GLU A 22 22.77 9.21 -2.99
C GLU A 22 21.85 9.00 -1.78
N ILE A 23 20.93 9.95 -1.56
CA ILE A 23 19.83 9.75 -0.61
C ILE A 23 18.92 8.71 -1.28
N MET A 24 18.92 7.49 -0.76
CA MET A 24 18.05 6.43 -1.25
C MET A 24 16.58 6.85 -1.08
N ASP A 25 15.77 6.57 -2.09
CA ASP A 25 14.32 6.78 -2.06
C ASP A 25 13.73 6.20 -0.74
N PRO A 26 12.89 6.94 0.00
CA PRO A 26 12.23 6.42 1.20
C PRO A 26 11.54 5.07 0.99
N ILE A 27 10.92 4.83 -0.17
CA ILE A 27 10.24 3.58 -0.50
C ILE A 27 11.25 2.44 -0.62
N GLU A 28 12.32 2.63 -1.39
CA GLU A 28 13.40 1.65 -1.54
C GLU A 28 14.12 1.38 -0.22
N THR A 29 14.29 2.43 0.59
CA THR A 29 14.85 2.33 1.94
C THR A 29 13.99 1.46 2.84
N PHE A 30 12.69 1.71 2.87
CA PHE A 30 11.74 0.91 3.63
C PHE A 30 11.71 -0.55 3.16
N PHE A 31 11.67 -0.79 1.85
CA PHE A 31 11.63 -2.15 1.32
C PHE A 31 12.92 -2.92 1.62
N ALA A 32 14.09 -2.30 1.47
CA ALA A 32 15.36 -2.92 1.83
C ALA A 32 15.43 -3.27 3.33
N GLN A 33 14.88 -2.42 4.21
CA GLN A 33 14.74 -2.72 5.63
C GLN A 33 13.83 -3.93 5.88
N ALA A 34 12.67 -3.99 5.20
CA ALA A 34 11.74 -5.11 5.30
C ALA A 34 12.38 -6.41 4.80
N GLN A 35 13.08 -6.39 3.67
CA GLN A 35 13.82 -7.54 3.13
C GLN A 35 14.85 -8.05 4.13
N ALA A 36 15.66 -7.17 4.72
CA ALA A 36 16.66 -7.53 5.71
C ALA A 36 16.03 -8.10 6.99
N ALA A 37 14.98 -7.46 7.51
CA ALA A 37 14.32 -7.87 8.75
C ALA A 37 13.58 -9.21 8.62
N LEU A 38 12.99 -9.48 7.46
CA LEU A 38 12.24 -10.71 7.17
C LEU A 38 13.09 -11.79 6.49
N ALA A 39 14.38 -11.53 6.23
CA ALA A 39 15.27 -12.40 5.46
C ALA A 39 14.67 -12.83 4.11
N LEU A 40 14.06 -11.89 3.38
CA LEU A 40 13.51 -12.14 2.05
C LEU A 40 14.63 -12.38 1.04
N ASP A 41 14.29 -13.06 -0.06
CA ASP A 41 15.20 -13.18 -1.19
C ASP A 41 15.56 -11.77 -1.70
N PRO A 42 16.85 -11.41 -1.82
CA PRO A 42 17.27 -10.09 -2.31
C PRO A 42 16.80 -9.76 -3.73
N SER A 43 16.41 -10.77 -4.52
CA SER A 43 15.85 -10.57 -5.87
C SER A 43 14.35 -10.31 -5.88
N LEU A 44 13.66 -10.52 -4.75
CA LEU A 44 12.25 -10.24 -4.60
C LEU A 44 12.00 -8.73 -4.66
N THR A 45 11.02 -8.31 -5.41
CA THR A 45 10.57 -6.91 -5.49
C THR A 45 9.18 -6.76 -4.85
N TYR A 46 8.69 -5.54 -4.77
CA TYR A 46 7.28 -5.24 -4.52
C TYR A 46 6.57 -4.93 -5.85
N ASP A 47 5.26 -5.14 -5.88
CA ASP A 47 4.41 -4.94 -7.06
C ASP A 47 3.94 -3.49 -7.16
N SER A 48 3.64 -2.86 -6.02
CA SER A 48 3.20 -1.46 -5.98
C SER A 48 3.53 -0.77 -4.64
N ALA A 49 3.48 0.57 -4.64
CA ALA A 49 3.64 1.42 -3.47
C ALA A 49 2.61 2.55 -3.52
N ASP A 50 1.50 2.37 -2.82
CA ASP A 50 0.32 3.23 -2.97
C ASP A 50 -0.34 3.58 -1.64
N ALA A 51 -1.00 4.74 -1.60
CA ALA A 51 -1.88 5.14 -0.52
C ALA A 51 -3.31 4.63 -0.78
N PHE A 52 -4.04 4.28 0.27
CA PHE A 52 -5.47 3.95 0.16
C PHE A 52 -6.35 5.20 0.18
N GLY A 53 -7.45 5.17 -0.58
CA GLY A 53 -8.41 6.28 -0.67
C GLY A 53 -7.93 7.43 -1.55
N ASP A 54 -8.73 8.49 -1.66
CA ASP A 54 -8.49 9.63 -2.57
C ASP A 54 -8.15 10.94 -1.86
N THR A 55 -7.80 10.90 -0.57
CA THR A 55 -7.30 12.09 0.16
C THR A 55 -6.23 11.71 1.18
N PRO A 56 -5.30 12.63 1.53
CA PRO A 56 -4.29 12.39 2.57
C PRO A 56 -4.87 11.90 3.91
N ALA A 57 -5.95 12.52 4.37
CA ALA A 57 -6.58 12.13 5.64
C ALA A 57 -7.20 10.73 5.60
N MET A 58 -7.71 10.30 4.43
CA MET A 58 -8.18 8.92 4.25
C MET A 58 -7.00 7.95 4.20
N ALA A 59 -5.93 8.28 3.50
CA ALA A 59 -4.72 7.46 3.46
C ALA A 59 -4.17 7.20 4.86
N ASP A 60 -4.03 8.24 5.69
CA ASP A 60 -3.61 8.10 7.09
C ASP A 60 -4.55 7.17 7.88
N ALA A 61 -5.85 7.38 7.78
CA ALA A 61 -6.85 6.61 8.52
C ALA A 61 -6.85 5.13 8.09
N LEU A 62 -6.75 4.85 6.79
CA LEU A 62 -6.77 3.50 6.24
C LEU A 62 -5.46 2.76 6.50
N ALA A 63 -4.32 3.46 6.40
CA ALA A 63 -3.03 2.90 6.79
C ALA A 63 -2.99 2.52 8.28
N ALA A 64 -3.57 3.35 9.15
CA ALA A 64 -3.71 3.02 10.58
C ALA A 64 -4.54 1.75 10.82
N LEU A 65 -5.58 1.50 10.02
CA LEU A 65 -6.35 0.25 10.09
C LEU A 65 -5.54 -0.96 9.64
N VAL A 66 -4.70 -0.82 8.61
CA VAL A 66 -3.77 -1.87 8.17
C VAL A 66 -2.76 -2.20 9.27
N LEU A 67 -2.13 -1.17 9.84
CA LEU A 67 -1.16 -1.32 10.95
C LEU A 67 -1.78 -1.95 12.19
N ALA A 68 -3.06 -1.67 12.46
CA ALA A 68 -3.81 -2.29 13.55
C ALA A 68 -4.31 -3.72 13.24
N GLY A 69 -4.05 -4.25 12.03
CA GLY A 69 -4.54 -5.55 11.57
C GLY A 69 -6.06 -5.62 11.40
N GLN A 70 -6.72 -4.47 11.26
CA GLN A 70 -8.18 -4.37 11.12
C GLN A 70 -8.62 -4.34 9.66
N LYS A 71 -7.82 -3.69 8.79
CA LYS A 71 -7.98 -3.72 7.34
C LYS A 71 -7.05 -4.78 6.76
N THR A 72 -7.65 -5.85 6.23
CA THR A 72 -6.99 -7.01 5.60
C THR A 72 -7.57 -7.31 4.21
N ALA A 73 -8.37 -6.38 3.68
CA ALA A 73 -8.85 -6.42 2.31
C ALA A 73 -8.97 -5.00 1.75
N THR A 74 -8.88 -4.87 0.44
CA THR A 74 -9.15 -3.65 -0.32
C THR A 74 -9.95 -3.98 -1.58
N THR A 75 -10.69 -3.00 -2.09
CA THR A 75 -11.49 -3.15 -3.30
C THR A 75 -11.19 -2.03 -4.30
N SER A 76 -10.91 -2.42 -5.55
CA SER A 76 -10.74 -1.52 -6.70
C SER A 76 -11.75 -1.81 -7.81
N ALA A 77 -11.90 -0.90 -8.76
CA ALA A 77 -12.86 -1.06 -9.84
C ALA A 77 -12.25 -1.81 -11.04
N PHE A 78 -12.87 -2.93 -11.42
CA PHE A 78 -12.37 -3.79 -12.50
C PHE A 78 -12.24 -3.05 -13.85
N ALA A 79 -13.18 -2.15 -14.14
CA ALA A 79 -13.20 -1.41 -15.40
C ALA A 79 -12.03 -0.43 -15.55
N LEU A 80 -11.44 0.03 -14.45
CA LEU A 80 -10.36 1.02 -14.49
C LEU A 80 -9.03 0.41 -14.95
N TYR A 81 -8.72 -0.83 -14.59
CA TYR A 81 -7.54 -1.54 -15.11
C TYR A 81 -7.46 -1.53 -16.64
N ALA A 82 -8.56 -1.85 -17.32
CA ALA A 82 -8.61 -1.81 -18.78
C ALA A 82 -8.52 -0.39 -19.35
N LYS A 83 -9.04 0.60 -18.62
CA LYS A 83 -9.03 2.02 -18.99
C LYS A 83 -7.61 2.60 -18.91
N ASP A 84 -6.88 2.23 -17.86
CA ASP A 84 -5.54 2.74 -17.54
C ASP A 84 -4.42 1.89 -18.15
N GLN A 85 -4.79 0.79 -18.83
CA GLN A 85 -3.87 -0.17 -19.43
C GLN A 85 -2.99 -0.89 -18.39
N GLU A 86 -3.51 -1.06 -17.19
CA GLU A 86 -2.84 -1.70 -16.07
C GLU A 86 -3.25 -3.18 -15.95
N PRO A 87 -2.33 -4.06 -15.55
CA PRO A 87 -2.67 -5.44 -15.24
C PRO A 87 -3.49 -5.51 -13.94
N LEU A 88 -4.35 -6.52 -13.84
CA LEU A 88 -4.98 -6.85 -12.57
C LEU A 88 -3.93 -7.27 -11.54
N PRO A 89 -4.14 -6.96 -10.24
CA PRO A 89 -3.28 -7.43 -9.17
C PRO A 89 -3.22 -8.95 -9.16
N GLN A 90 -2.09 -9.49 -8.71
CA GLN A 90 -1.85 -10.93 -8.66
C GLN A 90 -1.74 -11.41 -7.22
N PRO A 91 -2.27 -12.59 -6.89
CA PRO A 91 -1.97 -13.23 -5.61
C PRO A 91 -0.46 -13.41 -5.46
N ARG A 92 -0.01 -13.43 -4.20
CA ARG A 92 1.39 -13.60 -3.79
C ARG A 92 2.30 -12.40 -4.07
N GLY A 93 1.72 -11.26 -4.40
CA GLY A 93 2.39 -9.97 -4.50
C GLY A 93 2.74 -9.36 -3.15
N LEU A 94 3.79 -8.53 -3.14
CA LEU A 94 4.13 -7.66 -2.01
C LEU A 94 3.77 -6.22 -2.37
N ASN A 95 3.05 -5.52 -1.50
CA ASN A 95 2.64 -4.13 -1.75
C ASN A 95 3.05 -3.24 -0.58
N ILE A 96 3.56 -2.06 -0.89
CA ILE A 96 3.89 -1.05 0.11
C ILE A 96 2.67 -0.14 0.27
N VAL A 97 2.23 0.04 1.50
CA VAL A 97 1.17 0.98 1.86
C VAL A 97 1.82 2.31 2.25
N LEU A 98 1.36 3.39 1.63
CA LEU A 98 1.76 4.75 1.93
C LEU A 98 0.74 5.45 2.85
N ASP A 99 1.22 6.41 3.64
CA ASP A 99 0.39 7.34 4.39
C ASP A 99 -0.05 8.55 3.54
N GLY A 100 -0.77 9.50 4.14
CA GLY A 100 -1.24 10.73 3.48
C GLY A 100 -0.14 11.70 3.08
N HIS A 101 1.10 11.45 3.50
CA HIS A 101 2.30 12.19 3.12
C HIS A 101 3.17 11.42 2.13
N GLU A 102 2.62 10.37 1.50
CA GLU A 102 3.31 9.50 0.55
C GLU A 102 4.54 8.81 1.16
N GLN A 103 4.56 8.62 2.49
CA GLN A 103 5.63 7.90 3.18
C GLN A 103 5.25 6.43 3.39
N PRO A 104 6.18 5.48 3.19
CA PRO A 104 5.89 4.06 3.38
C PRO A 104 5.69 3.74 4.86
N VAL A 105 4.60 3.05 5.18
CA VAL A 105 4.24 2.71 6.56
C VAL A 105 4.03 1.22 6.79
N ALA A 106 3.73 0.44 5.75
CA ALA A 106 3.57 -0.99 5.87
C ALA A 106 3.94 -1.73 4.58
N LEU A 107 4.46 -2.94 4.72
CA LEU A 107 4.53 -3.93 3.66
C LEU A 107 3.43 -4.96 3.90
N THR A 108 2.63 -5.22 2.88
CA THR A 108 1.57 -6.24 2.89
C THR A 108 1.86 -7.33 1.87
N TYR A 109 1.23 -8.49 2.06
CA TYR A 109 1.29 -9.62 1.14
C TYR A 109 -0.12 -9.99 0.71
N THR A 110 -0.38 -9.95 -0.60
CA THR A 110 -1.69 -10.31 -1.17
C THR A 110 -1.86 -11.83 -1.16
N GLU A 111 -2.82 -12.33 -0.37
CA GLU A 111 -3.12 -13.74 -0.22
C GLU A 111 -4.07 -14.25 -1.32
N ALA A 112 -5.03 -13.42 -1.73
CA ALA A 112 -6.00 -13.76 -2.75
C ALA A 112 -6.47 -12.54 -3.52
N VAL A 113 -6.80 -12.74 -4.79
CA VAL A 113 -7.45 -11.75 -5.66
C VAL A 113 -8.69 -12.40 -6.25
N THR A 114 -9.84 -11.74 -6.09
CA THR A 114 -11.13 -12.23 -6.58
C THR A 114 -11.91 -11.10 -7.25
N ILE A 115 -12.79 -11.45 -8.19
CA ILE A 115 -13.64 -10.48 -8.88
C ILE A 115 -15.09 -10.76 -8.54
N HIS A 116 -15.82 -9.73 -8.13
CA HIS A 116 -17.22 -9.82 -7.74
C HIS A 116 -18.05 -8.74 -8.43
N PRO A 117 -19.34 -9.01 -8.72
CA PRO A 117 -20.31 -7.92 -8.87
C PRO A 117 -20.32 -7.04 -7.62
N PHE A 118 -20.37 -5.72 -7.79
CA PHE A 118 -20.43 -4.77 -6.68
C PHE A 118 -21.58 -5.07 -5.71
N THR A 119 -22.72 -5.51 -6.26
CA THR A 119 -23.91 -5.89 -5.47
C THR A 119 -23.73 -7.18 -4.66
N ALA A 120 -22.79 -8.05 -5.06
CA ALA A 120 -22.55 -9.36 -4.47
C ALA A 120 -21.47 -9.35 -3.37
N ILE A 121 -20.88 -8.19 -3.06
CA ILE A 121 -19.96 -8.05 -1.93
C ILE A 121 -20.67 -8.46 -0.64
N THR A 122 -20.01 -9.31 0.12
CA THR A 122 -20.56 -9.91 1.32
C THR A 122 -20.21 -9.09 2.57
N PRO A 123 -20.96 -9.22 3.68
CA PRO A 123 -20.61 -8.60 4.95
C PRO A 123 -19.21 -9.01 5.45
N GLU A 124 -18.75 -10.21 5.14
CA GLU A 124 -17.43 -10.69 5.53
C GLU A 124 -16.31 -9.93 4.81
N ILE A 125 -16.47 -9.66 3.50
CA ILE A 125 -15.51 -8.83 2.75
C ILE A 125 -15.52 -7.40 3.28
N ALA A 126 -16.70 -6.81 3.47
CA ALA A 126 -16.84 -5.47 4.04
C ALA A 126 -16.19 -5.37 5.43
N ALA A 127 -16.34 -6.39 6.26
CA ALA A 127 -15.73 -6.43 7.59
C ALA A 127 -14.20 -6.54 7.54
N LYS A 128 -13.63 -7.24 6.55
CA LYS A 128 -12.18 -7.32 6.31
C LYS A 128 -11.59 -6.00 5.82
N GLU A 129 -12.37 -5.15 5.16
CA GLU A 129 -11.92 -3.80 4.81
C GLU A 129 -11.79 -2.89 6.03
N GLY A 130 -12.47 -3.22 7.14
CA GLY A 130 -12.20 -2.66 8.46
C GLY A 130 -12.69 -1.21 8.68
N GLU A 131 -13.28 -0.58 7.66
CA GLU A 131 -13.68 0.83 7.68
C GLU A 131 -14.99 1.08 8.44
N GLY A 132 -15.12 2.29 9.01
CA GLY A 132 -16.34 2.73 9.68
C GLY A 132 -16.80 1.79 10.79
N ASP A 133 -18.06 1.37 10.73
CA ASP A 133 -18.66 0.38 11.65
C ASP A 133 -18.50 -1.08 11.15
N ARG A 134 -17.73 -1.29 10.09
CA ARG A 134 -17.47 -2.58 9.43
C ARG A 134 -18.71 -3.26 8.86
N SER A 135 -19.80 -2.51 8.68
CA SER A 135 -21.03 -3.02 8.07
C SER A 135 -20.96 -2.97 6.54
N LEU A 136 -21.71 -3.87 5.90
CA LEU A 136 -21.91 -3.85 4.45
C LEU A 136 -22.60 -2.56 3.97
N ASP A 137 -23.48 -2.00 4.78
CA ASP A 137 -24.20 -0.77 4.43
C ASP A 137 -23.25 0.43 4.40
N TYR A 138 -22.39 0.56 5.41
CA TYR A 138 -21.32 1.56 5.41
C TYR A 138 -20.40 1.37 4.20
N TRP A 139 -19.94 0.14 3.96
CA TRP A 139 -19.08 -0.20 2.82
C TRP A 139 -19.70 0.25 1.49
N ARG A 140 -20.97 -0.11 1.24
CA ARG A 140 -21.68 0.26 0.01
C ARG A 140 -21.79 1.76 -0.17
N GLN A 141 -22.09 2.49 0.91
CA GLN A 141 -22.21 3.94 0.88
C GLN A 141 -20.88 4.60 0.47
N VAL A 142 -19.79 4.27 1.16
CA VAL A 142 -18.48 4.92 0.91
C VAL A 142 -17.90 4.52 -0.44
N HIS A 143 -18.01 3.24 -0.84
CA HIS A 143 -17.51 2.76 -2.12
C HIS A 143 -18.32 3.28 -3.30
N THR A 144 -19.65 3.44 -3.16
CA THR A 144 -20.46 4.06 -4.21
C THR A 144 -20.02 5.50 -4.45
N ALA A 145 -19.78 6.26 -3.38
CA ALA A 145 -19.31 7.64 -3.50
C ALA A 145 -17.91 7.72 -4.10
N PHE A 146 -17.00 6.84 -3.67
CA PHE A 146 -15.62 6.75 -4.16
C PHE A 146 -15.58 6.38 -5.65
N PHE A 147 -16.15 5.23 -6.04
CA PHE A 147 -16.13 4.80 -7.45
C PHE A 147 -16.87 5.75 -8.39
N THR A 148 -17.89 6.46 -7.91
CA THR A 148 -18.51 7.52 -8.70
C THR A 148 -17.51 8.62 -9.08
N ARG A 149 -16.63 9.04 -8.15
CA ARG A 149 -15.59 10.04 -8.43
C ARG A 149 -14.51 9.50 -9.36
N GLU A 150 -14.01 8.29 -9.08
CA GLU A 150 -12.98 7.63 -9.89
C GLU A 150 -13.43 7.47 -11.36
N PHE A 151 -14.65 6.97 -11.58
CA PHE A 151 -15.17 6.82 -12.94
C PHE A 151 -15.35 8.17 -13.63
N GLN A 152 -15.85 9.18 -12.92
CA GLN A 152 -16.01 10.53 -13.48
C GLN A 152 -14.67 11.14 -13.91
N ALA A 153 -13.60 10.93 -13.16
CA ALA A 153 -12.27 11.44 -13.48
C ALA A 153 -11.74 10.93 -14.84
N VAL A 154 -12.16 9.72 -15.25
CA VAL A 154 -11.76 9.10 -16.52
C VAL A 154 -12.84 9.14 -17.61
N GLY A 155 -13.91 9.91 -17.40
CA GLY A 155 -15.00 10.10 -18.36
C GLY A 155 -15.96 8.91 -18.47
N LEU A 156 -16.04 8.08 -17.43
CA LEU A 156 -16.96 6.95 -17.31
C LEU A 156 -18.09 7.26 -16.32
N THR A 157 -19.09 6.38 -16.25
CA THR A 157 -20.17 6.45 -15.25
C THR A 157 -20.19 5.16 -14.46
N PHE A 158 -20.14 5.27 -13.13
CA PHE A 158 -20.27 4.13 -12.24
C PHE A 158 -21.75 3.74 -12.10
N ASP A 159 -22.07 2.48 -12.38
CA ASP A 159 -23.38 1.88 -12.14
C ASP A 159 -23.21 0.69 -11.17
N PRO A 160 -23.63 0.83 -9.90
CA PRO A 160 -23.55 -0.23 -8.91
C PRO A 160 -24.20 -1.55 -9.36
N ALA A 161 -25.23 -1.51 -10.21
CA ALA A 161 -25.97 -2.70 -10.62
C ALA A 161 -25.18 -3.59 -11.60
N THR A 162 -24.24 -3.01 -12.34
CA THR A 162 -23.49 -3.70 -13.40
C THR A 162 -21.97 -3.72 -13.16
N ALA A 163 -21.47 -2.88 -12.25
CA ALA A 163 -20.05 -2.79 -11.96
C ALA A 163 -19.48 -4.09 -11.38
N LEU A 164 -18.29 -4.43 -11.85
CA LEU A 164 -17.42 -5.44 -11.25
C LEU A 164 -16.33 -4.76 -10.43
N VAL A 165 -15.97 -5.38 -9.31
CA VAL A 165 -14.88 -4.95 -8.44
C VAL A 165 -13.87 -6.06 -8.25
N VAL A 166 -12.62 -5.67 -8.06
CA VAL A 166 -11.50 -6.55 -7.74
C VAL A 166 -11.26 -6.42 -6.25
N VAL A 167 -11.30 -7.55 -5.54
CA VAL A 167 -11.04 -7.63 -4.10
C VAL A 167 -9.70 -8.31 -3.91
N GLU A 168 -8.80 -7.62 -3.22
CA GLU A 168 -7.53 -8.18 -2.76
C GLU A 168 -7.64 -8.43 -1.25
N GLU A 169 -7.46 -9.69 -0.84
CA GLU A 169 -7.25 -10.01 0.57
C GLU A 169 -5.76 -10.09 0.84
N PHE A 170 -5.31 -9.44 1.90
CA PHE A 170 -3.89 -9.33 2.23
C PHE A 170 -3.66 -9.39 3.73
N ARG A 171 -2.40 -9.61 4.09
CA ARG A 171 -1.92 -9.52 5.48
C ARG A 171 -0.76 -8.54 5.60
N LEU A 172 -0.67 -7.87 6.74
CA LEU A 172 0.51 -7.10 7.12
C LEU A 172 1.69 -8.06 7.34
N VAL A 173 2.84 -7.77 6.72
CA VAL A 173 4.07 -8.55 6.89
C VAL A 173 5.20 -7.76 7.55
N PHE A 174 5.25 -6.43 7.36
CA PHE A 174 6.24 -5.56 8.01
C PHE A 174 5.67 -4.16 8.25
N PRO A 175 5.56 -3.68 9.51
CA PRO A 175 5.22 -2.30 9.80
C PRO A 175 6.47 -1.40 9.79
N ILE A 176 6.32 -0.10 9.53
CA ILE A 176 7.34 0.88 9.91
C ILE A 176 7.49 0.86 11.44
N ALA A 177 8.73 0.70 11.92
CA ALA A 177 9.00 0.83 13.34
C ALA A 177 8.78 2.30 13.73
N GLN A 178 7.79 2.55 14.60
CA GLN A 178 7.60 3.86 15.24
C GLN A 178 8.64 4.09 16.34
#